data_AF-A0A0H3A9A5-F1
#
_entry.id   AF-A0A0H3A9A5-F1
#
_cell.length_a   1.000
_cell.length_b   1.000
_cell.length_c   1.000
_cell.angle_alpha   90.00
_cell.angle_beta   90.00
_cell.angle_gamma   90.00
#
_symmetry.space_group_name_H-M   'P 1'
#
loop_
_entity.id
_entity.type
_entity.pdbx_description
1 polymer ?
#
loop_
_entity_poly.entity_id
_entity_poly.type
_entity_poly.pdbx_seq_one_letter_code
_entity_poly.pdbx_strand_id
1 'polypeptide(L)'
;MLKTHTRRLVYVPHLHRESAPACLPQVVQFLSVGLADRPVAGELLPDGLPYTPAEARACLRDLLEYGLSVGREGDLYALTAAADDSQAVAARRAESRALARFADTGESEAASSAGEALPGERLRNAQKTLLLASYLEERARELDALQARFADGRKGLAQVIGVEDGDDDIDLPALDAFTPDLPGSGMDVLRPSWRVVLDNMACFLPEDAALFTCDHVMLAALGDAGVVFEPVSVETLRRFEGLDAALAPKLVQACVPLWQALGLSGPQAERPWLDREALFIGCAACQTGA
;
A
#
# COMPACT_ATOMS: atom_id res chain seq x y z
N MET A 1 25.15 19.64 -20.97
CA MET A 1 25.63 18.34 -20.46
C MET A 1 24.78 17.95 -19.26
N LEU A 2 23.63 17.32 -19.51
CA LEU A 2 22.75 16.82 -18.45
C LEU A 2 23.40 15.55 -17.91
N LYS A 3 23.85 15.56 -16.66
CA LYS A 3 24.28 14.35 -15.96
C LYS A 3 23.12 13.36 -16.01
N THR A 4 23.34 12.21 -16.64
CA THR A 4 22.42 11.08 -16.67
C THR A 4 22.34 10.54 -15.25
N HIS A 5 21.52 11.17 -14.41
CA HIS A 5 21.18 10.59 -13.11
C HIS A 5 20.32 9.37 -13.38
N THR A 6 20.84 8.18 -13.09
CA THR A 6 20.08 6.94 -13.08
C THR A 6 18.91 7.13 -12.12
N ARG A 7 17.70 7.14 -12.66
CA ARG A 7 16.49 7.31 -11.85
C ARG A 7 16.17 6.00 -11.14
N ARG A 8 15.70 6.08 -9.90
CA ARG A 8 15.21 4.92 -9.15
C ARG A 8 13.79 4.57 -9.59
N LEU A 9 13.45 3.30 -9.60
CA LEU A 9 12.09 2.80 -9.87
C LEU A 9 11.53 2.23 -8.58
N VAL A 10 10.45 2.81 -8.08
CA VAL A 10 9.79 2.36 -6.85
C VAL A 10 8.41 1.82 -7.18
N TYR A 11 8.13 0.59 -6.77
CA TYR A 11 6.82 -0.01 -6.92
C TYR A 11 5.79 0.66 -6.02
N VAL A 12 4.59 0.92 -6.55
CA VAL A 12 3.44 1.42 -5.81
C VAL A 12 2.18 0.66 -6.21
N PRO A 13 1.21 0.46 -5.30
CA PRO A 13 1.26 0.85 -3.88
C PRO A 13 1.94 -0.17 -2.96
N HIS A 14 2.24 -1.38 -3.44
CA HIS A 14 2.67 -2.45 -2.55
C HIS A 14 4.04 -2.23 -1.92
N LEU A 15 4.19 -2.68 -0.68
CA LEU A 15 5.44 -2.59 0.09
C LEU A 15 6.26 -3.88 0.02
N HIS A 16 5.63 -5.01 -0.33
CA HIS A 16 6.30 -6.29 -0.55
C HIS A 16 6.31 -6.71 -2.02
N ARG A 17 7.42 -7.31 -2.47
CA ARG A 17 7.57 -7.82 -3.83
C ARG A 17 6.63 -8.99 -4.11
N GLU A 18 6.38 -9.80 -3.09
CA GLU A 18 5.50 -10.97 -3.13
C GLU A 18 4.04 -10.57 -3.35
N SER A 19 3.67 -9.33 -3.03
CA SER A 19 2.33 -8.78 -3.28
C SER A 19 2.20 -8.20 -4.70
N ALA A 20 3.27 -8.12 -5.47
CA ALA A 20 3.29 -7.64 -6.85
C ALA A 20 3.37 -8.79 -7.86
N PRO A 21 2.99 -8.56 -9.14
CA PRO A 21 3.07 -9.60 -10.16
C PRO A 21 4.48 -10.17 -10.36
N ALA A 22 4.59 -11.49 -10.51
CA ALA A 22 5.88 -12.19 -10.69
C ALA A 22 6.66 -11.76 -11.95
N CYS A 23 5.98 -11.16 -12.94
CA CYS A 23 6.59 -10.63 -14.16
C CYS A 23 7.32 -9.30 -13.97
N LEU A 24 7.35 -8.75 -12.75
CA LEU A 24 7.99 -7.47 -12.45
C LEU A 24 9.51 -7.54 -12.65
N PRO A 25 10.13 -6.57 -13.34
CA PRO A 25 11.59 -6.50 -13.46
C PRO A 25 12.30 -6.44 -12.09
N GLN A 26 13.50 -6.99 -12.00
CA GLN A 26 14.29 -7.03 -10.75
C GLN A 26 14.85 -5.65 -10.35
N VAL A 27 14.95 -4.72 -11.30
CA VAL A 27 15.35 -3.33 -11.03
C VAL A 27 14.33 -2.57 -10.19
N VAL A 28 13.05 -2.97 -10.22
CA VAL A 28 12.00 -2.26 -9.49
C VAL A 28 12.16 -2.53 -7.99
N GLN A 29 12.32 -1.45 -7.23
CA GLN A 29 12.54 -1.47 -5.79
C GLN A 29 11.22 -1.29 -5.04
N PHE A 30 11.13 -1.82 -3.83
CA PHE A 30 9.99 -1.64 -2.93
C PHE A 30 10.39 -0.74 -1.76
N LEU A 31 9.51 0.17 -1.33
CA LEU A 31 9.85 1.09 -0.25
C LEU A 31 9.95 0.33 1.08
N SER A 32 11.12 0.38 1.72
CA SER A 32 11.31 -0.21 3.04
C SER A 32 10.65 0.66 4.11
N VAL A 33 9.92 0.02 5.02
CA VAL A 33 9.32 0.68 6.19
C VAL A 33 10.27 0.74 7.41
N GLY A 34 11.49 0.24 7.25
CA GLY A 34 12.54 0.28 8.27
C GLY A 34 12.44 -0.82 9.33
N LEU A 35 11.84 -1.97 9.02
CA LEU A 35 11.74 -3.09 9.97
C LEU A 35 13.03 -3.93 10.06
N ALA A 36 13.81 -4.00 8.99
CA ALA A 36 15.03 -4.80 8.92
C ALA A 36 16.25 -4.07 9.52
N ASP A 37 17.10 -4.80 10.25
CA ASP A 37 18.38 -4.26 10.76
C ASP A 37 19.47 -4.14 9.68
N ARG A 38 19.24 -4.78 8.52
CA ARG A 38 20.20 -4.83 7.41
C ARG A 38 19.49 -4.46 6.11
N PRO A 39 20.20 -3.83 5.15
CA PRO A 39 19.65 -3.58 3.83
C PRO A 39 19.22 -4.88 3.15
N VAL A 40 18.00 -4.90 2.62
CA VAL A 40 17.44 -6.02 1.86
C VAL A 40 17.57 -5.72 0.37
N ALA A 41 18.02 -6.69 -0.41
CA ALA A 41 18.16 -6.51 -1.85
C ALA A 41 16.78 -6.29 -2.50
N GLY A 42 16.65 -5.28 -3.36
CA GLY A 42 15.38 -4.91 -3.98
C GLY A 42 14.50 -4.00 -3.11
N GLU A 43 14.93 -3.63 -1.90
CA GLU A 43 14.27 -2.59 -1.12
C GLU A 43 14.99 -1.24 -1.27
N LEU A 44 14.19 -0.17 -1.27
CA LEU A 44 14.64 1.21 -1.13
C LEU A 44 14.46 1.63 0.33
N LEU A 45 15.55 1.71 1.06
CA LEU A 45 15.56 2.28 2.42
C LEU A 45 15.62 3.81 2.33
N PRO A 46 14.61 4.54 2.84
CA PRO A 46 14.66 6.00 2.88
C PRO A 46 15.66 6.50 3.94
N ASP A 47 16.44 7.53 3.61
CA ASP A 47 17.46 8.08 4.50
C ASP A 47 16.88 8.83 5.72
N GLY A 48 15.57 9.14 5.73
CA GLY A 48 14.90 10.01 6.69
C GLY A 48 13.83 9.34 7.56
N LEU A 49 13.87 8.01 7.75
CA LEU A 49 12.88 7.33 8.59
C LEU A 49 13.01 7.75 10.08
N PRO A 50 11.93 8.20 10.74
CA PRO A 50 11.99 8.73 12.10
C PRO A 50 12.09 7.68 13.22
N TYR A 51 11.79 6.41 12.94
CA TYR A 51 11.97 5.28 13.84
C TYR A 51 13.14 4.41 13.37
N THR A 52 14.02 4.08 14.32
CA THR A 52 15.01 3.01 14.15
C THR A 52 14.31 1.65 14.00
N PRO A 53 14.97 0.61 13.48
CA PRO A 53 14.33 -0.70 13.32
C PRO A 53 13.76 -1.30 14.60
N ALA A 54 14.44 -1.11 15.74
CA ALA A 54 13.92 -1.55 17.04
C ALA A 54 12.67 -0.76 17.47
N GLU A 55 12.68 0.57 17.28
CA GLU A 55 11.52 1.42 17.57
C GLU A 55 10.35 1.16 16.62
N ALA A 56 10.62 0.88 15.34
CA ALA A 56 9.59 0.57 14.35
C ALA A 56 8.86 -0.74 14.71
N ARG A 57 9.59 -1.78 15.12
CA ARG A 57 9.00 -3.04 15.62
C ARG A 57 8.22 -2.82 16.92
N ALA A 58 8.77 -2.05 17.86
CA ALA A 58 8.07 -1.73 19.10
C ALA A 58 6.78 -0.96 18.82
N CYS A 59 6.85 0.07 17.98
CA CYS A 59 5.69 0.86 17.57
C CYS A 59 4.64 0.01 16.85
N LEU A 60 5.05 -0.90 15.97
CA LEU A 60 4.11 -1.81 15.30
C LEU A 60 3.41 -2.71 16.31
N ARG A 61 4.15 -3.33 17.24
CA ARG A 61 3.55 -4.15 18.31
C ARG A 61 2.55 -3.34 19.12
N ASP A 62 2.91 -2.13 19.56
CA ASP A 62 2.03 -1.28 20.37
C ASP A 62 0.76 -0.86 19.58
N LEU A 63 0.88 -0.60 18.27
CA LEU A 63 -0.27 -0.32 17.39
C LEU A 63 -1.21 -1.53 17.26
N LEU A 64 -0.66 -2.73 17.15
CA LEU A 64 -1.43 -3.98 17.07
C LEU A 64 -2.11 -4.30 18.40
N GLU A 65 -1.40 -4.18 19.53
CA GLU A 65 -1.98 -4.34 20.87
C GLU A 65 -3.13 -3.36 21.10
N TYR A 66 -2.95 -2.09 20.71
CA TYR A 66 -4.02 -1.10 20.76
C TYR A 66 -5.22 -1.52 19.91
N GLY A 67 -5.00 -1.91 18.66
CA GLY A 67 -6.08 -2.36 17.75
C GLY A 67 -6.85 -3.56 18.28
N LEU A 68 -6.16 -4.52 18.91
CA LEU A 68 -6.77 -5.68 19.56
C LEU A 68 -7.55 -5.30 20.82
N SER A 69 -7.07 -4.34 21.61
CA SER A 69 -7.72 -3.88 22.85
C SER A 69 -9.01 -3.09 22.62
N VAL A 70 -9.17 -2.46 21.45
CA VAL A 70 -10.36 -1.67 21.07
C VAL A 70 -11.50 -2.57 20.57
N GLY A 71 -11.26 -3.87 20.36
CA GLY A 71 -12.30 -4.89 20.42
C GLY A 71 -13.02 -5.25 19.11
N ARG A 72 -12.57 -4.78 17.94
CA ARG A 72 -13.04 -5.32 16.64
C ARG A 72 -11.89 -5.39 15.65
N GLU A 73 -11.60 -6.60 15.16
CA GLU A 73 -10.60 -6.83 14.11
C GLU A 73 -10.87 -6.02 12.82
N GLY A 74 -12.13 -5.61 12.60
CA GLY A 74 -12.53 -4.67 11.54
C GLY A 74 -12.07 -3.21 11.74
N ASP A 75 -11.69 -2.81 12.95
CA ASP A 75 -11.26 -1.44 13.23
C ASP A 75 -9.79 -1.18 12.84
N LEU A 76 -8.97 -2.23 12.65
CA LEU A 76 -7.64 -2.09 12.08
C LEU A 76 -7.71 -1.64 10.60
N TYR A 77 -8.68 -2.20 9.86
CA TYR A 77 -9.04 -1.76 8.51
C TYR A 77 -9.67 -0.38 8.52
N ALA A 78 -10.54 -0.09 9.50
CA ALA A 78 -11.10 1.24 9.65
C ALA A 78 -10.00 2.29 9.95
N LEU A 79 -8.91 1.95 10.65
CA LEU A 79 -7.81 2.88 10.89
C LEU A 79 -7.05 3.28 9.61
N THR A 80 -6.93 2.36 8.65
CA THR A 80 -6.35 2.62 7.33
C THR A 80 -7.37 3.19 6.33
N ALA A 81 -8.62 2.74 6.35
CA ALA A 81 -9.69 3.20 5.44
C ALA A 81 -10.25 4.57 5.86
N ALA A 82 -10.30 4.88 7.16
CA ALA A 82 -10.64 6.22 7.64
C ALA A 82 -9.58 7.26 7.21
N ALA A 83 -8.39 6.88 6.76
CA ALA A 83 -7.44 7.83 6.19
C ALA A 83 -7.80 8.29 4.75
N ASP A 84 -8.76 7.65 4.06
CA ASP A 84 -9.23 8.11 2.74
C ASP A 84 -9.94 9.47 2.80
N ASP A 85 -10.59 9.79 3.93
CA ASP A 85 -11.25 11.09 4.17
C ASP A 85 -10.32 12.00 5.00
N SER A 86 -9.13 12.23 4.42
CA SER A 86 -7.92 12.76 5.07
C SER A 86 -8.12 14.02 5.93
N GLN A 87 -9.14 14.83 5.66
CA GLN A 87 -9.49 16.03 6.44
C GLN A 87 -10.46 15.74 7.60
N ALA A 88 -11.48 14.91 7.36
CA ALA A 88 -12.46 14.52 8.37
C ALA A 88 -11.83 13.67 9.49
N VAL A 89 -10.76 12.94 9.19
CA VAL A 89 -10.13 12.03 10.14
C VAL A 89 -8.98 12.67 10.90
N ALA A 90 -8.33 13.69 10.35
CA ALA A 90 -7.54 14.61 11.15
C ALA A 90 -8.43 15.31 12.21
N ALA A 91 -9.64 15.73 11.82
CA ALA A 91 -10.62 16.31 12.73
C ALA A 91 -11.11 15.31 13.80
N ARG A 92 -11.51 14.08 13.42
CA ARG A 92 -11.95 13.05 14.38
C ARG A 92 -10.83 12.58 15.32
N ARG A 93 -9.57 12.51 14.86
CA ARG A 93 -8.42 12.18 15.73
C ARG A 93 -8.04 13.32 16.67
N ALA A 94 -8.28 14.57 16.29
CA ALA A 94 -8.15 15.72 17.18
C ALA A 94 -9.27 15.71 18.23
N GLU A 95 -10.51 15.44 17.80
CA GLU A 95 -11.69 15.32 18.66
C GLU A 95 -11.57 14.19 19.69
N SER A 96 -11.17 12.99 19.27
CA SER A 96 -10.99 11.85 20.17
C SER A 96 -9.89 12.09 21.22
N ARG A 97 -8.81 12.79 20.84
CA ARG A 97 -7.75 13.20 21.77
C ARG A 97 -8.20 14.31 22.72
N ALA A 98 -9.05 15.23 22.27
CA ALA A 98 -9.65 16.26 23.11
C ALA A 98 -10.63 15.65 24.13
N LEU A 99 -11.45 14.68 23.72
CA LEU A 99 -12.37 13.96 24.59
C LEU A 99 -11.64 13.14 25.67
N ALA A 100 -10.55 12.46 25.31
CA ALA A 100 -9.76 11.68 26.27
C ALA A 100 -9.08 12.57 27.33
N ARG A 101 -8.62 13.78 26.96
CA ARG A 101 -8.04 14.74 27.90
C ARG A 101 -9.11 15.41 28.77
N PHE A 102 -10.25 15.78 28.20
CA PHE A 102 -11.38 16.31 28.98
C PHE A 102 -11.84 15.31 30.05
N ALA A 103 -11.88 14.02 29.70
CA ALA A 103 -12.23 12.96 30.65
C ALA A 103 -11.23 12.82 31.82
N ASP A 104 -9.96 13.18 31.62
CA ASP A 104 -8.88 13.03 32.60
C ASP A 104 -8.65 14.30 33.44
N THR A 105 -8.76 15.50 32.83
CA THR A 105 -8.42 16.78 33.48
C THR A 105 -9.60 17.75 33.62
N GLY A 106 -10.74 17.50 32.96
CA GLY A 106 -11.94 18.36 33.01
C GLY A 106 -11.82 19.70 32.28
N GLU A 107 -10.71 19.96 31.60
CA GLU A 107 -10.48 21.22 30.86
C GLU A 107 -11.00 21.11 29.42
N SER A 108 -11.81 22.09 29.00
CA SER A 108 -12.32 22.23 27.64
C SER A 108 -11.64 23.43 26.98
N GLU A 109 -10.61 23.17 26.17
CA GLU A 109 -10.13 24.17 25.23
C GLU A 109 -11.04 24.15 24.00
N ALA A 110 -11.73 25.26 23.75
CA ALA A 110 -12.38 25.52 22.48
C ALA A 110 -11.37 25.25 21.36
N ALA A 111 -11.77 24.38 20.43
CA ALA A 111 -10.97 23.89 19.31
C ALA A 111 -10.03 24.97 18.75
N SER A 112 -8.78 24.93 19.20
CA SER A 112 -7.68 25.50 18.44
C SER A 112 -7.53 24.59 17.23
N SER A 113 -8.09 25.08 16.13
CA SER A 113 -7.93 24.61 14.76
C SER A 113 -6.60 23.90 14.55
N ALA A 114 -6.64 22.70 13.96
CA ALA A 114 -5.56 22.12 13.17
C ALA A 114 -4.17 22.58 13.64
N GLY A 115 -3.81 22.24 14.89
CA GLY A 115 -2.49 22.55 15.41
C GLY A 115 -1.48 21.91 14.47
N GLU A 116 -0.65 22.74 13.84
CA GLU A 116 0.43 22.35 12.96
C GLU A 116 1.15 21.15 13.59
N ALA A 117 0.84 19.94 13.11
CA ALA A 117 1.59 18.77 13.52
C ALA A 117 3.04 19.09 13.14
N LEU A 118 3.92 19.16 14.14
CA LEU A 118 5.33 19.48 13.92
C LEU A 118 5.81 18.62 12.74
N PRO A 119 6.63 19.14 11.80
CA PRO A 119 7.02 18.40 10.60
C PRO A 119 7.50 16.96 10.89
N GLY A 120 8.16 16.74 12.04
CA GLY A 120 8.57 15.41 12.51
C GLY A 120 7.44 14.48 12.97
N GLU A 121 6.34 15.00 13.52
CA GLU A 121 5.16 14.18 13.88
C GLU A 121 4.48 13.60 12.65
N ARG A 122 4.42 14.38 11.55
CA ARG A 122 3.85 13.89 10.31
C ARG A 122 4.66 12.74 9.72
N LEU A 123 5.99 12.87 9.66
CA LEU A 123 6.87 11.78 9.23
C LEU A 123 6.69 10.55 10.13
N ARG A 124 6.59 10.73 11.45
CA ARG A 124 6.32 9.62 12.37
C ARG A 124 5.00 8.93 12.06
N ASN A 125 3.93 9.70 11.87
CA ASN A 125 2.61 9.16 11.52
C ASN A 125 2.63 8.48 10.15
N ALA A 126 3.40 9.01 9.19
CA ALA A 126 3.56 8.39 7.89
C ALA A 126 4.25 7.03 7.99
N GLN A 127 5.36 6.94 8.73
CA GLN A 127 6.02 5.66 8.96
C GLN A 127 5.10 4.68 9.71
N LYS A 128 4.32 5.12 10.70
CA LYS A 128 3.32 4.26 11.39
C LYS A 128 2.29 3.68 10.42
N THR A 129 1.74 4.51 9.55
CA THR A 129 0.76 4.06 8.56
C THR A 129 1.37 3.03 7.61
N LEU A 130 2.60 3.26 7.14
CA LEU A 130 3.30 2.32 6.27
C LEU A 130 3.66 1.01 7.00
N LEU A 131 4.06 1.07 8.28
CA LEU A 131 4.29 -0.12 9.09
C LEU A 131 3.02 -0.98 9.21
N LEU A 132 1.87 -0.34 9.45
CA LEU A 132 0.59 -1.04 9.48
C LEU A 132 0.23 -1.61 8.12
N ALA A 133 0.36 -0.83 7.04
CA ALA A 133 0.09 -1.32 5.68
C ALA A 133 0.96 -2.52 5.31
N SER A 134 2.25 -2.48 5.64
CA SER A 134 3.19 -3.59 5.46
C SER A 134 2.73 -4.84 6.22
N TYR A 135 2.32 -4.69 7.49
CA TYR A 135 1.76 -5.79 8.27
C TYR A 135 0.47 -6.37 7.65
N LEU A 136 -0.45 -5.52 7.18
CA LEU A 136 -1.69 -5.98 6.54
C LEU A 136 -1.41 -6.76 5.25
N GLU A 137 -0.42 -6.36 4.45
CA GLU A 137 0.01 -7.13 3.27
C GLU A 137 0.57 -8.51 3.65
N GLU A 138 1.34 -8.61 4.75
CA GLU A 138 1.79 -9.91 5.26
C GLU A 138 0.61 -10.78 5.70
N ARG A 139 -0.35 -10.22 6.44
CA ARG A 139 -1.55 -10.95 6.88
C ARG A 139 -2.40 -11.42 5.69
N ALA A 140 -2.54 -10.59 4.65
CA ALA A 140 -3.25 -10.95 3.43
C ALA A 140 -2.63 -12.18 2.77
N ARG A 141 -1.29 -12.19 2.62
CA ARG A 141 -0.55 -13.32 2.06
C ARG A 141 -0.65 -14.58 2.92
N GLU A 142 -0.64 -14.44 4.25
CA GLU A 142 -0.86 -15.58 5.14
C GLU A 142 -2.26 -16.16 5.02
N LEU A 143 -3.27 -15.30 4.82
CA LEU A 143 -4.65 -15.74 4.58
C LEU A 143 -4.76 -16.50 3.26
N ASP A 144 -4.15 -15.97 2.18
CA ASP A 144 -4.09 -16.67 0.88
C ASP A 144 -3.42 -18.06 1.01
N ALA A 145 -2.30 -18.12 1.73
CA ALA A 145 -1.58 -19.38 1.96
C ALA A 145 -2.41 -20.37 2.80
N LEU A 146 -3.17 -19.89 3.78
CA LEU A 146 -4.06 -20.71 4.59
C LEU A 146 -5.24 -21.24 3.75
N GLN A 147 -5.85 -20.38 2.94
CA GLN A 147 -6.92 -20.75 2.00
C GLN A 147 -6.45 -21.83 1.01
N ALA A 148 -5.24 -21.67 0.43
CA ALA A 148 -4.66 -22.65 -0.48
C ALA A 148 -4.43 -24.01 0.22
N ARG A 149 -3.83 -24.01 1.41
CA ARG A 149 -3.60 -25.24 2.19
C ARG A 149 -4.89 -25.93 2.59
N PHE A 150 -5.93 -25.16 2.92
CA PHE A 150 -7.25 -25.70 3.22
C PHE A 150 -7.88 -26.34 1.99
N ALA A 151 -7.82 -25.67 0.84
CA ALA A 151 -8.30 -26.20 -0.44
C ALA A 151 -7.58 -27.51 -0.83
N ASP A 152 -6.26 -27.58 -0.65
CA ASP A 152 -5.48 -28.79 -0.90
C ASP A 152 -5.83 -29.92 0.08
N GLY A 153 -6.00 -29.61 1.36
CA GLY A 153 -6.45 -30.58 2.37
C GLY A 153 -7.83 -31.15 2.04
N ARG A 154 -8.76 -30.31 1.56
CA ARG A 154 -10.09 -30.73 1.10
C ARG A 154 -9.99 -31.69 -0.08
N LYS A 155 -9.17 -31.38 -1.09
CA LYS A 155 -8.93 -32.28 -2.24
C LYS A 155 -8.35 -33.63 -1.78
N GLY A 156 -7.36 -33.61 -0.88
CA GLY A 156 -6.78 -34.83 -0.34
C GLY A 156 -7.80 -35.69 0.44
N LEU A 157 -8.68 -35.07 1.23
CA LEU A 157 -9.73 -35.79 1.95
C LEU A 157 -10.77 -36.40 1.00
N ALA A 158 -11.19 -35.66 -0.03
CA ALA A 158 -12.10 -36.18 -1.05
C ALA A 158 -11.51 -37.44 -1.72
N GLN A 159 -10.23 -37.40 -2.10
CA GLN A 159 -9.52 -38.55 -2.66
C GLN A 159 -9.48 -39.76 -1.72
N VAL A 160 -9.24 -39.54 -0.41
CA VAL A 160 -9.22 -40.64 0.59
C VAL A 160 -10.61 -41.26 0.77
N ILE A 161 -11.67 -40.48 0.64
CA ILE A 161 -13.06 -40.96 0.73
C ILE A 161 -13.48 -41.73 -0.54
N GLY A 162 -12.64 -41.74 -1.59
CA GLY A 162 -12.91 -42.46 -2.84
C GLY A 162 -13.81 -41.69 -3.80
N VAL A 163 -13.85 -40.37 -3.67
CA VAL A 163 -14.45 -39.46 -4.65
C VAL A 163 -13.52 -39.46 -5.88
N GLU A 164 -13.94 -40.09 -6.98
CA GLU A 164 -13.18 -40.09 -8.24
C GLU A 164 -13.29 -38.72 -8.92
N ASP A 165 -12.19 -38.22 -9.51
CA ASP A 165 -12.05 -36.90 -10.15
C ASP A 165 -12.94 -36.67 -11.40
N GLY A 166 -13.98 -37.50 -11.60
CA GLY A 166 -14.91 -37.45 -12.74
C GLY A 166 -16.35 -37.09 -12.39
N ASP A 167 -16.70 -36.96 -11.11
CA ASP A 167 -17.95 -36.35 -10.69
C ASP A 167 -17.67 -34.89 -10.34
N ASP A 168 -17.76 -34.01 -11.35
CA ASP A 168 -17.47 -32.56 -11.24
C ASP A 168 -18.40 -31.80 -10.25
N ASP A 169 -19.36 -32.49 -9.61
CA ASP A 169 -20.32 -31.94 -8.65
C ASP A 169 -20.50 -32.88 -7.42
N ILE A 170 -19.41 -33.32 -6.79
CA ILE A 170 -19.54 -33.86 -5.42
C ILE A 170 -19.57 -32.69 -4.44
N ASP A 171 -20.77 -32.14 -4.28
CA ASP A 171 -21.18 -31.38 -3.10
C ASP A 171 -20.86 -32.26 -1.88
N LEU A 172 -19.91 -31.83 -1.06
CA LEU A 172 -19.66 -32.36 0.27
C LEU A 172 -20.32 -31.38 1.26
N PRO A 173 -21.66 -31.37 1.39
CA PRO A 173 -22.38 -30.35 2.15
C PRO A 173 -21.99 -30.31 3.63
N ALA A 174 -21.43 -31.42 4.15
CA ALA A 174 -20.88 -31.49 5.50
C ALA A 174 -19.55 -30.72 5.65
N LEU A 175 -18.76 -30.56 4.60
CA LEU A 175 -17.54 -29.75 4.55
C LEU A 175 -17.83 -28.31 4.14
N ASP A 176 -18.88 -28.08 3.35
CA ASP A 176 -19.31 -26.74 2.94
C ASP A 176 -19.80 -25.90 4.13
N ALA A 177 -20.30 -26.56 5.19
CA ALA A 177 -20.61 -25.91 6.47
C ALA A 177 -19.38 -25.35 7.19
N PHE A 178 -18.17 -25.83 6.86
CA PHE A 178 -16.90 -25.38 7.43
C PHE A 178 -16.08 -24.51 6.46
N THR A 179 -16.56 -24.30 5.23
CA THR A 179 -16.12 -23.20 4.38
C THR A 179 -16.92 -21.97 4.75
N PRO A 180 -16.38 -21.02 5.52
CA PRO A 180 -16.79 -19.65 5.27
C PRO A 180 -16.47 -19.39 3.79
N ASP A 181 -17.48 -19.09 2.99
CA ASP A 181 -17.29 -18.38 1.72
C ASP A 181 -16.53 -17.09 2.05
N LEU A 182 -15.19 -17.15 2.06
CA LEU A 182 -14.37 -15.95 1.98
C LEU A 182 -14.22 -15.67 0.49
N PRO A 183 -15.04 -14.77 -0.10
CA PRO A 183 -14.86 -14.40 -1.48
C PRO A 183 -13.51 -13.69 -1.64
N GLY A 184 -12.73 -14.16 -2.62
CA GLY A 184 -11.53 -13.45 -3.10
C GLY A 184 -10.23 -13.80 -2.38
N SER A 185 -9.16 -13.13 -2.81
CA SER A 185 -7.83 -13.22 -2.19
C SER A 185 -7.86 -12.53 -0.82
N GLY A 186 -6.95 -12.90 0.09
CA GLY A 186 -6.68 -12.14 1.30
C GLY A 186 -6.38 -10.66 1.02
N MET A 187 -5.81 -10.34 -0.14
CA MET A 187 -5.61 -8.96 -0.60
C MET A 187 -6.89 -8.25 -1.02
N ASP A 188 -8.03 -8.93 -1.16
CA ASP A 188 -9.33 -8.30 -1.39
C ASP A 188 -10.04 -7.98 -0.06
N VAL A 189 -9.78 -8.78 0.97
CA VAL A 189 -10.33 -8.58 2.31
C VAL A 189 -9.50 -7.57 3.10
N LEU A 190 -8.18 -7.67 2.99
CA LEU A 190 -7.21 -7.02 3.86
C LEU A 190 -6.45 -5.87 3.18
N ARG A 191 -6.93 -5.37 2.02
CA ARG A 191 -6.21 -4.36 1.23
C ARG A 191 -6.11 -3.02 1.95
N PRO A 192 -4.90 -2.50 2.20
CA PRO A 192 -4.74 -1.09 2.53
C PRO A 192 -5.18 -0.22 1.34
N SER A 193 -5.81 0.93 1.59
CA SER A 193 -6.11 1.89 0.52
C SER A 193 -4.80 2.34 -0.14
N TRP A 194 -4.70 2.15 -1.46
CA TRP A 194 -3.51 2.52 -2.22
C TRP A 194 -3.22 4.02 -2.14
N ARG A 195 -4.26 4.86 -2.01
CA ARG A 195 -4.11 6.31 -1.86
C ARG A 195 -3.46 6.66 -0.53
N VAL A 196 -3.92 6.01 0.53
CA VAL A 196 -3.35 6.18 1.87
C VAL A 196 -1.90 5.71 1.86
N VAL A 197 -1.61 4.56 1.27
CA VAL A 197 -0.22 4.08 1.18
C VAL A 197 0.63 5.06 0.37
N LEU A 198 0.20 5.47 -0.83
CA LEU A 198 0.94 6.39 -1.68
C LEU A 198 1.18 7.76 -1.03
N ASP A 199 0.19 8.36 -0.36
CA ASP A 199 0.34 9.64 0.34
C ASP A 199 1.42 9.56 1.42
N ASN A 200 1.44 8.46 2.18
CA ASN A 200 2.44 8.26 3.22
C ASN A 200 3.81 7.86 2.64
N MET A 201 3.86 7.12 1.53
CA MET A 201 5.10 6.86 0.78
C MET A 201 5.71 8.16 0.25
N ALA A 202 4.89 9.12 -0.19
CA ALA A 202 5.34 10.39 -0.74
C ALA A 202 6.21 11.21 0.22
N CYS A 203 6.06 10.99 1.54
CA CYS A 203 6.91 11.60 2.56
C CYS A 203 8.37 11.12 2.51
N PHE A 204 8.64 9.95 1.92
CA PHE A 204 9.93 9.26 1.97
C PHE A 204 10.54 8.95 0.61
N LEU A 205 9.78 9.19 -0.47
CA LEU A 205 10.25 8.92 -1.82
C LEU A 205 11.33 9.93 -2.24
N PRO A 206 12.48 9.47 -2.78
CA PRO A 206 13.50 10.34 -3.36
C PRO A 206 12.94 11.26 -4.46
N GLU A 207 13.57 12.42 -4.68
CA GLU A 207 13.15 13.37 -5.72
C GLU A 207 13.35 12.84 -7.15
N ASP A 208 14.29 11.91 -7.35
CA ASP A 208 14.61 11.29 -8.63
C ASP A 208 13.87 9.97 -8.87
N ALA A 209 12.98 9.56 -7.95
CA ALA A 209 12.22 8.31 -8.05
C ALA A 209 11.06 8.43 -9.04
N ALA A 210 10.98 7.46 -9.97
CA ALA A 210 9.79 7.18 -10.74
C ALA A 210 8.95 6.09 -10.06
N LEU A 211 7.63 6.19 -10.22
CA LEU A 211 6.66 5.29 -9.61
C LEU A 211 6.23 4.25 -10.62
N PHE A 212 6.38 2.98 -10.29
CA PHE A 212 6.00 1.86 -11.14
C PHE A 212 4.79 1.13 -10.55
N THR A 213 3.79 0.81 -11.37
CA THR A 213 2.62 0.05 -10.89
C THR A 213 2.08 -0.92 -11.93
N CYS A 214 1.67 -2.10 -11.46
CA CYS A 214 0.81 -3.02 -12.20
C CYS A 214 -0.56 -3.18 -11.55
N ASP A 215 -0.89 -2.34 -10.56
CA ASP A 215 -2.16 -2.44 -9.85
C ASP A 215 -3.27 -1.84 -10.72
N HIS A 216 -4.21 -2.70 -11.14
CA HIS A 216 -5.29 -2.32 -12.03
C HIS A 216 -6.26 -1.32 -11.38
N VAL A 217 -6.47 -1.41 -10.05
CA VAL A 217 -7.37 -0.52 -9.32
C VAL A 217 -6.80 0.90 -9.30
N MET A 218 -5.49 1.03 -9.06
CA MET A 218 -4.77 2.29 -9.09
C MET A 218 -4.73 2.87 -10.51
N LEU A 219 -4.39 2.06 -11.52
CA LEU A 219 -4.33 2.52 -12.91
C LEU A 219 -5.70 2.99 -13.43
N ALA A 220 -6.77 2.24 -13.16
CA ALA A 220 -8.14 2.63 -13.50
C ALA A 220 -8.52 3.94 -12.81
N ALA A 221 -8.28 4.05 -11.51
CA ALA A 221 -8.59 5.25 -10.74
C ALA A 221 -7.82 6.50 -11.19
N LEU A 222 -6.58 6.35 -11.67
CA LEU A 222 -5.82 7.44 -12.28
C LEU A 222 -6.43 7.85 -13.63
N GLY A 223 -6.82 6.88 -14.45
CA GLY A 223 -7.54 7.14 -15.71
C GLY A 223 -8.86 7.89 -15.48
N ASP A 224 -9.66 7.47 -14.50
CA ASP A 224 -10.92 8.12 -14.11
C ASP A 224 -10.71 9.55 -13.60
N ALA A 225 -9.57 9.81 -12.95
CA ALA A 225 -9.15 11.15 -12.52
C ALA A 225 -8.63 12.04 -13.67
N GLY A 226 -8.68 11.56 -14.92
CA GLY A 226 -8.27 12.28 -16.12
C GLY A 226 -6.76 12.23 -16.40
N VAL A 227 -6.01 11.32 -15.77
CA VAL A 227 -4.60 11.11 -16.09
C VAL A 227 -4.48 10.39 -17.43
N VAL A 228 -3.89 11.07 -18.41
CA VAL A 228 -3.65 10.50 -19.74
C VAL A 228 -2.33 9.76 -19.76
N PHE A 229 -2.39 8.45 -19.97
CA PHE A 229 -1.23 7.58 -20.12
C PHE A 229 -0.83 7.47 -21.59
N GLU A 230 0.45 7.66 -21.86
CA GLU A 230 1.05 7.54 -23.19
C GLU A 230 2.00 6.33 -23.24
N PRO A 231 2.22 5.70 -24.41
CA PRO A 231 3.20 4.63 -24.54
C PRO A 231 4.61 5.08 -24.11
N VAL A 232 5.33 4.23 -23.37
CA VAL A 232 6.68 4.56 -22.91
C VAL A 232 7.66 4.55 -24.08
N SER A 233 8.46 5.61 -24.20
CA SER A 233 9.54 5.66 -25.18
C SER A 233 10.78 4.88 -24.70
N VAL A 234 11.54 4.31 -25.65
CA VAL A 234 12.83 3.67 -25.37
C VAL A 234 13.82 4.64 -24.71
N GLU A 235 13.74 5.93 -25.05
CA GLU A 235 14.58 6.96 -24.43
C GLU A 235 14.25 7.16 -22.95
N THR A 236 12.96 7.10 -22.56
CA THR A 236 12.57 7.11 -21.15
C THR A 236 13.15 5.89 -20.45
N LEU A 237 13.03 4.69 -21.03
CA LEU A 237 13.52 3.46 -20.39
C LEU A 237 15.03 3.45 -20.16
N ARG A 238 15.81 4.05 -21.08
CA ARG A 238 17.27 4.17 -20.93
C ARG A 238 17.70 4.99 -19.72
N ARG A 239 16.80 5.75 -19.08
CA ARG A 239 17.07 6.48 -17.84
C ARG A 239 17.10 5.57 -16.61
N PHE A 240 16.66 4.32 -16.76
CA PHE A 240 16.57 3.31 -15.71
C PHE A 240 17.52 2.15 -16.02
N GLU A 241 18.50 1.94 -15.14
CA GLU A 241 19.49 0.89 -15.32
C GLU A 241 18.88 -0.49 -15.04
N GLY A 242 19.00 -1.43 -15.98
CA GLY A 242 18.47 -2.79 -15.80
C GLY A 242 17.03 -3.01 -16.25
N LEU A 243 16.38 -1.99 -16.82
CA LEU A 243 15.11 -2.18 -17.53
C LEU A 243 15.37 -2.45 -19.02
N ASP A 244 14.78 -3.53 -19.55
CA ASP A 244 14.92 -3.88 -20.96
C ASP A 244 14.09 -2.94 -21.85
N ALA A 245 14.71 -2.40 -22.90
CA ALA A 245 14.04 -1.58 -23.92
C ALA A 245 12.89 -2.33 -24.62
N ALA A 246 12.93 -3.67 -24.66
CA ALA A 246 11.86 -4.50 -25.20
C ALA A 246 10.55 -4.40 -24.41
N LEU A 247 10.57 -3.85 -23.18
CA LEU A 247 9.38 -3.62 -22.37
C LEU A 247 8.62 -2.35 -22.77
N ALA A 248 9.24 -1.42 -23.51
CA ALA A 248 8.61 -0.17 -23.96
C ALA A 248 7.18 -0.32 -24.51
N PRO A 249 6.89 -1.24 -25.46
CA PRO A 249 5.54 -1.38 -26.01
C PRO A 249 4.52 -1.94 -25.02
N LYS A 250 4.95 -2.51 -23.89
CA LYS A 250 4.08 -3.09 -22.85
C LYS A 250 3.82 -2.13 -21.69
N LEU A 251 4.45 -0.97 -21.72
CA LEU A 251 4.40 0.00 -20.64
C LEU A 251 3.76 1.30 -21.11
N VAL A 252 3.06 1.94 -20.19
CA VAL A 252 2.53 3.29 -20.35
C VAL A 252 3.14 4.22 -19.31
N GLN A 253 3.22 5.51 -19.60
CA GLN A 253 3.72 6.53 -18.70
C GLN A 253 2.76 7.71 -18.60
N ALA A 254 2.76 8.35 -17.45
CA ALA A 254 2.14 9.66 -17.25
C ALA A 254 3.02 10.48 -16.31
N CYS A 255 3.09 11.79 -16.53
CA CYS A 255 3.77 12.71 -15.63
C CYS A 255 2.71 13.60 -15.00
N VAL A 256 2.45 13.41 -13.71
CA VAL A 256 1.43 14.17 -12.97
C VAL A 256 1.92 14.51 -11.57
N PRO A 257 1.46 15.64 -11.00
CA PRO A 257 1.68 15.92 -9.58
C PRO A 257 1.09 14.82 -8.69
N LEU A 258 1.74 14.54 -7.56
CA LEU A 258 1.27 13.51 -6.64
C LEU A 258 -0.09 13.86 -6.02
N TRP A 259 -0.39 15.13 -5.75
CA TRP A 259 -1.72 15.52 -5.26
C TRP A 259 -2.83 15.14 -6.27
N GLN A 260 -2.56 15.28 -7.57
CA GLN A 260 -3.51 14.92 -8.63
C GLN A 260 -3.67 13.40 -8.69
N ALA A 261 -2.56 12.66 -8.61
CA ALA A 261 -2.59 11.19 -8.57
C ALA A 261 -3.39 10.67 -7.37
N LEU A 262 -3.36 11.37 -6.22
CA LEU A 262 -4.15 11.05 -5.04
C LEU A 262 -5.64 11.45 -5.16
N GLY A 263 -6.04 12.11 -6.25
CA GLY A 263 -7.41 12.59 -6.46
C GLY A 263 -7.76 13.88 -5.71
N LEU A 264 -6.75 14.63 -5.26
CA LEU A 264 -6.97 15.92 -4.59
C LEU A 264 -7.29 17.01 -5.62
N SER A 265 -8.08 18.01 -5.24
CA SER A 265 -8.51 19.08 -6.13
C SER A 265 -7.42 20.13 -6.43
N GLY A 266 -6.29 20.10 -5.73
CA GLY A 266 -5.18 21.02 -5.94
C GLY A 266 -4.04 20.89 -4.93
N PRO A 267 -3.00 21.73 -5.10
CA PRO A 267 -1.84 21.81 -4.21
C PRO A 267 -2.20 21.97 -2.74
N GLN A 268 -1.43 21.35 -1.87
CA GLN A 268 -1.71 21.28 -0.44
C GLN A 268 -0.60 22.03 0.32
N ALA A 269 -0.91 23.21 0.87
CA ALA A 269 0.08 24.02 1.59
C ALA A 269 0.76 23.27 2.75
N GLU A 270 0.02 22.38 3.42
CA GLU A 270 0.56 21.53 4.50
C GLU A 270 1.34 20.30 4.03
N ARG A 271 1.28 19.98 2.73
CA ARG A 271 1.90 18.81 2.11
C ARG A 271 2.63 19.18 0.82
N PRO A 272 3.65 20.06 0.89
CA PRO A 272 4.33 20.61 -0.29
C PRO A 272 5.05 19.55 -1.13
N TRP A 273 5.43 18.39 -0.55
CA TRP A 273 6.02 17.29 -1.32
C TRP A 273 5.05 16.66 -2.34
N LEU A 274 3.73 16.88 -2.20
CA LEU A 274 2.74 16.39 -3.16
C LEU A 274 2.68 17.22 -4.44
N ASP A 275 3.23 18.44 -4.43
CA ASP A 275 3.22 19.35 -5.57
C ASP A 275 4.25 18.95 -6.65
N ARG A 276 5.18 18.07 -6.31
CA ARG A 276 6.18 17.58 -7.25
C ARG A 276 5.53 16.71 -8.32
N GLU A 277 5.99 16.89 -9.56
CA GLU A 277 5.64 16.01 -10.66
C GLU A 277 6.35 14.66 -10.50
N ALA A 278 5.59 13.58 -10.52
CA ALA A 278 6.10 12.22 -10.50
C ALA A 278 5.85 11.56 -11.85
N LEU A 279 6.87 10.86 -12.35
CA LEU A 279 6.73 9.98 -13.50
C LEU A 279 6.13 8.65 -13.03
N PHE A 280 4.89 8.39 -13.42
CA PHE A 280 4.24 7.09 -13.28
C PHE A 280 4.53 6.23 -14.49
N ILE A 281 4.85 4.96 -14.27
CA ILE A 281 5.01 3.93 -15.29
C ILE A 281 4.06 2.78 -14.92
N GLY A 282 3.12 2.50 -15.82
CA GLY A 282 2.10 1.46 -15.67
C GLY A 282 2.31 0.30 -16.63
N CYS A 283 1.79 -0.87 -16.28
CA CYS A 283 1.58 -1.94 -17.25
C CYS A 283 0.38 -1.62 -18.17
N ALA A 284 0.59 -1.67 -19.48
CA ALA A 284 -0.45 -1.37 -20.46
C ALA A 284 -1.65 -2.34 -20.36
N ALA A 285 -1.39 -3.63 -20.12
CA ALA A 285 -2.45 -4.64 -19.98
C ALA A 285 -3.33 -4.38 -18.74
N CYS A 286 -2.70 -4.08 -17.60
CA CYS A 286 -3.38 -3.76 -16.35
C CYS A 286 -4.18 -2.46 -16.43
N GLN A 287 -3.75 -1.50 -17.27
CA GLN A 287 -4.49 -0.27 -17.50
C GLN A 287 -5.80 -0.51 -18.27
N THR A 288 -5.80 -1.42 -19.26
CA THR A 288 -6.97 -1.73 -20.08
C THR A 288 -7.94 -2.72 -19.43
N GLY A 289 -7.63 -3.23 -18.24
CA GLY A 289 -8.42 -4.24 -17.54
C GLY A 289 -8.44 -5.61 -18.24
N ALA A 290 -7.36 -5.94 -18.97
CA ALA A 290 -7.20 -7.20 -19.70
C ALA A 290 -6.37 -8.23 -18.91
#